data_AF-A0A4R4MTR5-F1
#
_entry.id   AF-A0A4R4MTR5-F1
#
_cell.length_a   1.000
_cell.length_b   1.000
_cell.length_c   1.000
_cell.angle_alpha   90.00
_cell.angle_beta   90.00
_cell.angle_gamma   90.00
#
_symmetry.space_group_name_H-M   'P 1'
#
loop_
_entity.id
_entity.type
_entity.pdbx_description
1 polymer ?
#
loop_
_entity_poly.entity_id
_entity_poly.type
_entity_poly.pdbx_seq_one_letter_code
_entity_poly.pdbx_strand_id
1 'polypeptide(L)'
;MSGLGGAWLRLSAAFTDAVTDLTDREDLTVQCAPGLGRGAPGCFVPALATIELDGTHLRLDPATCDPSWPADRDRYPALWGVLTHEAAHATHTRWAVPDGASAAAADAAMSLEESRIEVAQVRRRPADRRWIRACVTHLVLADFTTPP
;
A
#
# COMPACT_ATOMS: atom_id res chain seq x y z
N MET A 1 -17.02 -3.00 13.94
CA MET A 1 -17.57 -1.85 13.21
C MET A 1 -16.50 -1.37 12.25
N SER A 2 -16.55 -1.82 11.00
CA SER A 2 -15.66 -1.39 9.93
C SER A 2 -16.36 -0.25 9.18
N GLY A 3 -15.66 0.85 8.93
CA GLY A 3 -16.22 2.02 8.25
C GLY A 3 -15.35 3.25 8.42
N LEU A 4 -15.41 4.12 7.42
CA LEU A 4 -14.76 5.42 7.36
C LEU A 4 -15.41 6.39 8.38
N GLY A 5 -15.10 6.21 9.66
CA GLY A 5 -15.41 7.20 10.69
C GLY A 5 -14.67 8.51 10.43
N GLY A 6 -15.09 9.61 11.08
CA GLY A 6 -14.57 10.96 10.76
C GLY A 6 -13.04 11.12 10.80
N ALA A 7 -12.34 10.43 11.72
CA ALA A 7 -10.89 10.45 11.77
C ALA A 7 -10.24 9.65 10.62
N TRP A 8 -10.80 8.49 10.26
CA TRP A 8 -10.35 7.68 9.14
C TRP A 8 -10.56 8.36 7.79
N LEU A 9 -11.68 9.10 7.62
CA LEU A 9 -11.90 9.93 6.43
C LEU A 9 -10.82 11.00 6.26
N ARG A 10 -10.48 11.72 7.35
CA ARG A 10 -9.42 12.74 7.31
C ARG A 10 -8.06 12.12 6.98
N LEU A 11 -7.73 10.99 7.59
CA LEU A 11 -6.47 10.31 7.32
C LEU A 11 -6.41 9.77 5.88
N SER A 12 -7.53 9.26 5.35
CA SER A 12 -7.65 8.82 3.95
C SER A 12 -7.39 9.97 2.97
N ALA A 13 -7.96 11.15 3.23
CA ALA A 13 -7.69 12.36 2.45
C ALA A 13 -6.21 12.77 2.52
N ALA A 14 -5.62 12.77 3.72
CA ALA A 14 -4.21 13.11 3.88
C ALA A 14 -3.27 12.11 3.16
N PHE A 15 -3.61 10.82 3.14
CA PHE A 15 -2.88 9.84 2.32
C PHE A 15 -3.10 10.04 0.82
N THR A 16 -4.29 10.48 0.40
CA THR A 16 -4.58 10.83 -0.99
C THR A 16 -3.69 11.98 -1.46
N ASP A 17 -3.51 13.02 -0.63
CA ASP A 17 -2.60 14.10 -0.98
C ASP A 17 -1.15 13.58 -1.04
N ALA A 18 -0.75 12.78 -0.05
CA ALA A 18 0.63 12.30 0.09
C ALA A 18 1.04 11.23 -0.96
N VAL A 19 0.10 10.50 -1.58
CA VAL A 19 0.43 9.48 -2.58
C VAL A 19 0.92 10.09 -3.90
N THR A 20 0.57 11.34 -4.17
CA THR A 20 1.07 12.10 -5.32
C THR A 20 2.60 12.17 -5.28
N ASP A 21 3.21 12.40 -4.11
CA ASP A 21 4.67 12.40 -3.93
C ASP A 21 5.30 11.04 -4.29
N LEU A 22 4.57 9.95 -4.13
CA LEU A 22 5.06 8.59 -4.37
C LEU A 22 4.93 8.17 -5.83
N THR A 23 4.02 8.79 -6.61
CA THR A 23 3.58 8.29 -7.92
C THR A 23 3.69 9.29 -9.06
N ASP A 24 3.76 10.60 -8.77
CA ASP A 24 3.53 11.71 -9.71
C ASP A 24 2.15 11.64 -10.41
N ARG A 25 1.19 10.90 -9.84
CA ARG A 25 -0.18 10.77 -10.35
C ARG A 25 -1.14 11.57 -9.46
N GLU A 26 -1.97 12.39 -10.10
CA GLU A 26 -3.00 13.20 -9.42
C GLU A 26 -4.40 12.56 -9.47
N ASP A 27 -4.55 11.43 -10.17
CA ASP A 27 -5.83 10.74 -10.34
C ASP A 27 -6.09 9.66 -9.27
N LEU A 28 -5.14 9.44 -8.36
CA LEU A 28 -5.24 8.42 -7.33
C LEU A 28 -6.04 8.91 -6.13
N THR A 29 -6.80 8.00 -5.52
CA THR A 29 -7.38 8.18 -4.17
C THR A 29 -6.88 7.11 -3.23
N VAL A 30 -6.80 7.43 -1.93
CA VAL A 30 -6.46 6.47 -0.88
C VAL A 30 -7.62 6.35 0.10
N GLN A 31 -8.00 5.11 0.42
CA GLN A 31 -8.97 4.78 1.44
C GLN A 31 -8.28 3.97 2.54
N CYS A 32 -8.30 4.48 3.77
CA CYS A 32 -7.68 3.85 4.92
C CYS A 32 -8.69 3.71 6.06
N ALA A 33 -9.03 2.47 6.41
CA ALA A 33 -9.89 2.14 7.54
C ALA A 33 -9.71 0.66 7.90
N PRO A 34 -10.00 0.25 9.15
CA PRO A 34 -9.93 -1.15 9.56
C PRO A 34 -10.81 -2.05 8.69
N GLY A 35 -10.23 -3.10 8.11
CA GLY A 35 -10.90 -4.10 7.26
C GLY A 35 -10.96 -3.78 5.76
N LEU A 36 -10.34 -2.68 5.31
CA LEU A 36 -10.07 -2.47 3.88
C LEU A 36 -8.88 -3.32 3.42
N GLY A 37 -8.47 -3.22 2.14
CA GLY A 37 -7.32 -3.97 1.61
C GLY A 37 -7.64 -5.40 1.16
N ARG A 38 -8.92 -5.79 1.17
CA ARG A 38 -9.45 -7.05 0.59
C ARG A 38 -8.78 -8.32 1.13
N GLY A 39 -8.37 -8.28 2.40
CA GLY A 39 -7.69 -9.40 3.07
C GLY A 39 -6.17 -9.32 3.02
N ALA A 40 -5.59 -8.32 2.37
CA ALA A 40 -4.18 -7.95 2.42
C ALA A 40 -3.99 -6.62 3.19
N PRO A 41 -2.75 -6.30 3.64
CA PRO A 41 -2.48 -5.02 4.30
C PRO A 41 -2.84 -3.78 3.48
N GLY A 42 -2.81 -3.92 2.15
CA GLY A 42 -3.31 -2.94 1.20
C GLY A 42 -3.54 -3.59 -0.15
N CYS A 43 -4.23 -2.87 -1.04
CA CYS A 43 -4.31 -3.22 -2.45
C CYS A 43 -4.60 -2.00 -3.32
N PHE A 44 -3.95 -1.92 -4.48
CA PHE A 44 -4.33 -1.03 -5.55
C PHE A 44 -5.45 -1.65 -6.40
N VAL A 45 -6.52 -0.89 -6.64
CA VAL A 45 -7.67 -1.25 -7.47
C VAL A 45 -7.63 -0.43 -8.76
N PRO A 46 -7.08 -0.97 -9.88
CA PRO A 46 -6.85 -0.19 -11.09
C PRO A 46 -8.11 0.42 -11.69
N ALA A 47 -9.23 -0.32 -11.65
CA ALA A 47 -10.50 0.13 -12.20
C ALA A 47 -11.08 1.39 -11.51
N LEU A 48 -10.63 1.68 -10.28
CA LEU A 48 -11.09 2.81 -9.48
C LEU A 48 -10.00 3.86 -9.24
N ALA A 49 -8.78 3.65 -9.76
CA ALA A 49 -7.61 4.44 -9.37
C ALA A 49 -7.50 4.62 -7.84
N THR A 50 -7.84 3.59 -7.07
CA THR A 50 -7.96 3.65 -5.61
C THR A 50 -6.95 2.72 -4.96
N ILE A 51 -6.23 3.20 -3.96
CA ILE A 51 -5.45 2.38 -3.04
C ILE A 51 -6.25 2.19 -1.76
N GLU A 52 -6.51 0.95 -1.40
CA GLU A 52 -7.10 0.59 -0.12
C GLU A 52 -5.99 0.19 0.86
N LEU A 53 -6.05 0.67 2.10
CA LEU A 53 -5.14 0.33 3.19
C LEU A 53 -5.94 -0.21 4.38
N ASP A 54 -5.55 -1.38 4.90
CA ASP A 54 -6.14 -1.86 6.14
C ASP A 54 -5.62 -1.03 7.33
N GLY A 55 -6.51 -0.20 7.87
CA GLY A 55 -6.23 0.67 9.01
C GLY A 55 -5.87 -0.08 10.30
N THR A 56 -6.10 -1.40 10.39
CA THR A 56 -5.65 -2.20 11.54
C THR A 56 -4.12 -2.17 11.71
N HIS A 57 -3.38 -1.95 10.62
CA HIS A 57 -1.92 -1.86 10.64
C HIS A 57 -1.38 -0.50 11.10
N LEU A 58 -2.24 0.53 11.26
CA LEU A 58 -1.82 1.85 11.75
C LEU A 58 -1.31 1.79 13.20
N ARG A 59 -2.00 1.02 14.06
CA ARG A 59 -1.70 0.84 15.50
C ARG A 59 -1.58 2.15 16.30
N LEU A 60 -2.13 3.24 15.77
CA LEU A 60 -2.19 4.57 16.37
C LEU A 60 -3.60 5.13 16.25
N ASP A 61 -3.89 6.18 17.02
CA ASP A 61 -5.12 6.94 16.81
C ASP A 61 -5.01 7.72 15.47
N PRO A 62 -5.89 7.43 14.48
CA PRO A 62 -5.87 8.12 13.18
C PRO A 62 -6.07 9.63 13.30
N ALA A 63 -6.68 10.13 14.38
CA ALA A 63 -6.83 11.57 14.61
C ALA A 63 -5.50 12.28 14.92
N THR A 64 -4.45 11.53 15.24
CA THR A 64 -3.12 12.07 15.60
C THR A 64 -2.08 11.94 14.50
N CYS A 65 -2.47 11.42 13.33
CA CYS A 65 -1.56 11.14 12.22
C CYS A 65 -1.76 12.18 11.12
N ASP A 66 -0.64 12.67 10.59
CA ASP A 66 -0.57 13.60 9.47
C ASP A 66 0.57 13.20 8.52
N PRO A 67 0.28 12.40 7.47
CA PRO A 67 1.29 11.94 6.52
C PRO A 67 1.85 13.06 5.64
N SER A 68 1.31 14.29 5.68
CA SER A 68 1.91 15.44 5.00
C SER A 68 3.25 15.82 5.65
N TRP A 69 3.46 15.46 6.92
CA TRP A 69 4.71 15.70 7.64
C TRP A 69 5.65 14.49 7.51
N PRO A 70 6.81 14.63 6.85
CA PRO A 70 7.70 13.48 6.59
C PRO A 70 8.12 12.71 7.85
N ALA A 71 8.31 13.41 8.97
CA ALA A 71 8.68 12.79 10.24
C ALA A 71 7.53 12.01 10.90
N ASP A 72 6.27 12.34 10.60
CA ASP A 72 5.12 11.63 11.14
C ASP A 72 5.02 10.21 10.56
N ARG A 73 5.44 10.04 9.30
CA ARG A 73 5.50 8.74 8.59
C ARG A 73 6.37 7.70 9.31
N ASP A 74 7.38 8.15 10.06
CA ASP A 74 8.26 7.27 10.85
C ASP A 74 7.54 6.62 12.05
N ARG A 75 6.36 7.13 12.45
CA ARG A 75 5.53 6.54 13.53
C ARG A 75 4.76 5.29 13.08
N TYR A 76 4.51 5.16 11.78
CA TYR A 76 3.77 4.04 11.17
C TYR A 76 4.50 3.52 9.91
N PRO A 77 5.78 3.11 10.06
CA PRO A 77 6.67 2.83 8.93
C PRO A 77 6.17 1.67 8.07
N ALA A 78 5.52 0.68 8.69
CA ALA A 78 4.96 -0.46 8.00
C ALA A 78 3.76 -0.07 7.12
N LEU A 79 2.81 0.72 7.65
CA LEU A 79 1.65 1.16 6.88
C LEU A 79 2.05 2.11 5.74
N TRP A 80 3.01 3.02 5.99
CA TRP A 80 3.57 3.85 4.93
C TRP A 80 4.31 3.00 3.87
N GLY A 81 4.97 1.92 4.27
CA GLY A 81 5.54 0.92 3.37
C GLY A 81 4.51 0.23 2.49
N VAL A 82 3.34 -0.12 3.03
CA VAL A 82 2.22 -0.66 2.24
C VAL A 82 1.75 0.37 1.22
N LEU A 83 1.50 1.62 1.62
CA LEU A 83 1.13 2.67 0.66
C LEU A 83 2.18 2.86 -0.43
N THR A 84 3.47 2.81 -0.08
CA THR A 84 4.58 2.91 -1.02
C THR A 84 4.59 1.74 -2.03
N HIS A 85 4.27 0.54 -1.56
CA HIS A 85 4.16 -0.66 -2.40
C HIS A 85 2.96 -0.56 -3.36
N GLU A 86 1.77 -0.19 -2.88
CA GLU A 86 0.59 -0.03 -3.75
C GLU A 86 0.74 1.13 -4.75
N ALA A 87 1.40 2.21 -4.32
CA ALA A 87 1.81 3.30 -5.20
C ALA A 87 2.76 2.82 -6.32
N ALA A 88 3.63 1.86 -6.01
CA ALA A 88 4.51 1.25 -7.00
C ALA A 88 3.72 0.41 -8.03
N HIS A 89 2.71 -0.35 -7.61
CA HIS A 89 1.78 -1.00 -8.53
C HIS A 89 1.08 0.02 -9.44
N ALA A 90 0.50 1.07 -8.84
CA ALA A 90 -0.18 2.12 -9.59
C ALA A 90 0.72 2.83 -10.62
N THR A 91 2.04 2.90 -10.37
CA THR A 91 2.99 3.57 -11.27
C THR A 91 3.57 2.63 -12.32
N HIS A 92 3.89 1.40 -11.93
CA HIS A 92 4.78 0.53 -12.69
C HIS A 92 4.07 -0.68 -13.29
N THR A 93 2.93 -1.13 -12.78
CA THR A 93 2.14 -2.22 -13.38
C THR A 93 1.38 -1.68 -14.60
N ARG A 94 1.69 -2.22 -15.79
CA ARG A 94 1.14 -1.76 -17.08
C ARG A 94 0.40 -2.86 -17.86
N TRP A 95 0.10 -3.96 -17.18
CA TRP A 95 -0.52 -5.13 -17.78
C TRP A 95 -1.62 -5.64 -16.86
N ALA A 96 -2.54 -6.42 -17.41
CA ALA A 96 -3.58 -7.13 -16.69
C ALA A 96 -3.50 -8.61 -17.05
N VAL A 97 -3.92 -9.48 -16.13
CA VAL A 97 -4.02 -10.92 -16.40
C VAL A 97 -4.97 -11.12 -17.59
N PRO A 98 -4.51 -11.74 -18.70
CA PRO A 98 -5.37 -11.94 -19.86
C PRO A 98 -6.52 -12.90 -19.56
N ASP A 99 -7.66 -12.68 -20.21
CA ASP A 99 -8.79 -13.61 -20.16
C ASP A 99 -8.36 -15.01 -20.61
N GLY A 100 -8.74 -16.03 -19.84
CA GLY A 100 -8.41 -17.43 -20.13
C GLY A 100 -7.00 -17.86 -19.71
N ALA A 101 -6.20 -17.00 -19.09
CA ALA A 101 -4.96 -17.42 -18.42
C ALA A 101 -5.27 -18.44 -17.31
N SER A 102 -4.41 -19.46 -17.15
CA SER A 102 -4.56 -20.40 -16.04
C SER A 102 -4.25 -19.68 -14.72
N ALA A 103 -4.94 -20.07 -13.64
CA ALA A 103 -4.71 -19.50 -12.31
C ALA A 103 -3.23 -19.58 -11.90
N ALA A 104 -2.57 -20.73 -12.12
CA ALA A 104 -1.16 -20.91 -11.81
C ALA A 104 -0.23 -19.95 -12.60
N ALA A 105 -0.53 -19.67 -13.87
CA ALA A 105 0.25 -18.71 -14.66
C ALA A 105 0.03 -17.27 -14.19
N ALA A 106 -1.23 -16.92 -13.84
CA ALA A 106 -1.57 -15.62 -13.29
C ALA A 106 -0.88 -15.39 -11.93
N ASP A 107 -0.96 -16.36 -11.02
CA ASP A 107 -0.33 -16.30 -9.69
C ASP A 107 1.19 -16.17 -9.79
N ALA A 108 1.82 -16.93 -10.69
CA ALA A 108 3.26 -16.84 -10.93
C ALA A 108 3.66 -15.47 -11.50
N ALA A 109 2.89 -14.94 -12.46
CA ALA A 109 3.14 -13.62 -13.03
C ALA A 109 2.98 -12.52 -11.98
N MET A 110 1.95 -12.60 -11.14
CA MET A 110 1.75 -11.64 -10.05
C MET A 110 2.85 -11.73 -8.99
N SER A 111 3.26 -12.94 -8.60
CA SER A 111 4.36 -13.12 -7.64
C SER A 111 5.67 -12.48 -8.12
N LEU A 112 5.95 -12.53 -9.43
CA LEU A 112 7.12 -11.87 -10.02
C LEU A 112 6.93 -10.34 -10.10
N GLU A 113 5.71 -9.88 -10.28
CA GLU A 113 5.36 -8.46 -10.33
C GLU A 113 5.68 -7.75 -9.01
N GLU A 114 5.40 -8.38 -7.86
CA GLU A 114 5.70 -7.84 -6.52
C GLU A 114 7.16 -7.38 -6.40
N SER A 115 8.11 -8.25 -6.75
CA SER A 115 9.53 -7.90 -6.72
C SER A 115 9.90 -6.87 -7.79
N ARG A 116 9.24 -6.91 -8.96
CA ARG A 116 9.54 -6.01 -10.08
C ARG A 116 9.15 -4.57 -9.75
N ILE A 117 7.95 -4.34 -9.20
CA ILE A 117 7.46 -3.01 -8.85
C ILE A 117 8.26 -2.40 -7.70
N GLU A 118 8.69 -3.20 -6.72
CA GLU A 118 9.53 -2.71 -5.61
C GLU A 118 10.90 -2.24 -6.11
N VAL A 119 11.54 -3.02 -6.99
CA VAL A 119 12.81 -2.63 -7.60
C VAL A 119 12.65 -1.40 -8.49
N ALA A 120 11.57 -1.32 -9.26
CA ALA A 120 11.28 -0.13 -10.08
C ALA A 120 11.09 1.12 -9.21
N GLN A 121 10.34 1.01 -8.12
CA GLN A 121 10.10 2.10 -7.19
C GLN A 121 11.39 2.55 -6.50
N VAL A 122 12.19 1.62 -5.97
CA VAL A 122 13.46 1.97 -5.29
C VAL A 122 14.48 2.56 -6.27
N ARG A 123 14.48 2.15 -7.55
CA ARG A 123 15.33 2.77 -8.57
C ARG A 123 14.92 4.22 -8.83
N ARG A 124 13.61 4.49 -8.93
CA ARG A 124 13.07 5.84 -9.11
C ARG A 124 13.22 6.71 -7.84
N ARG A 125 13.00 6.12 -6.67
CA ARG A 125 12.97 6.75 -5.35
C ARG A 125 13.78 5.93 -4.33
N PRO A 126 15.11 6.08 -4.30
CA PRO A 126 15.97 5.27 -3.42
C PRO A 126 15.66 5.37 -1.92
N ALA A 127 15.10 6.50 -1.48
CA ALA A 127 14.69 6.72 -0.09
C ALA A 127 13.54 5.80 0.36
N ASP A 128 12.72 5.32 -0.58
CA ASP A 128 11.54 4.49 -0.31
C ASP A 128 11.92 3.07 0.15
N ARG A 129 13.18 2.65 -0.07
CA ARG A 129 13.69 1.34 0.34
C ARG A 129 13.45 1.02 1.81
N ARG A 130 13.55 2.03 2.69
CA ARG A 130 13.37 1.82 4.14
C ARG A 130 11.93 1.45 4.49
N TRP A 131 10.97 2.00 3.75
CA TRP A 131 9.54 1.78 3.96
C TRP A 131 9.11 0.42 3.43
N ILE A 132 9.55 0.06 2.22
CA ILE A 132 9.32 -1.29 1.66
C ILE A 132 9.90 -2.35 2.59
N ARG A 133 11.13 -2.14 3.11
CA ARG A 133 11.70 -3.06 4.10
C ARG A 133 10.83 -3.17 5.35
N ALA A 134 10.29 -2.05 5.83
CA ALA A 134 9.46 -2.04 7.04
C ALA A 134 8.15 -2.82 6.83
N CYS A 135 7.41 -2.63 5.73
CA CYS A 135 6.19 -3.41 5.50
C CYS A 135 6.49 -4.90 5.31
N VAL A 136 7.51 -5.26 4.51
CA VAL A 136 7.89 -6.66 4.30
C VAL A 136 8.28 -7.33 5.62
N THR A 137 9.08 -6.66 6.46
CA THR A 137 9.55 -7.23 7.73
C THR A 137 8.43 -7.41 8.74
N HIS A 138 7.51 -6.45 8.83
CA HIS A 138 6.49 -6.43 9.89
C HIS A 138 5.18 -7.09 9.51
N LEU A 139 4.85 -7.19 8.22
CA LEU A 139 3.54 -7.63 7.74
C LEU A 139 3.62 -8.87 6.86
N VAL A 140 4.68 -9.04 6.07
CA VAL A 140 4.81 -10.19 5.16
C VAL A 140 5.58 -11.33 5.81
N LEU A 141 6.80 -11.06 6.29
CA LEU A 141 7.65 -12.09 6.93
C LEU A 141 7.10 -12.59 8.27
N ALA A 142 6.30 -11.76 8.96
CA ALA A 142 5.61 -12.17 10.18
C ALA A 142 4.66 -13.35 9.91
N ASP A 143 3.99 -13.38 8.76
CA ASP A 143 3.04 -14.44 8.41
C ASP A 143 3.77 -15.77 8.12
N PHE A 144 4.98 -15.71 7.55
CA PHE A 144 5.79 -16.91 7.29
C PHE A 144 6.48 -17.50 8.53
N THR A 145 6.64 -16.69 9.59
CA THR A 145 7.38 -17.07 10.79
C THR A 145 6.49 -17.33 12.01
N THR A 146 5.18 -17.10 11.89
CA THR A 146 4.21 -17.42 12.92
C THR A 146 3.96 -18.94 12.95
N PRO A 147 4.25 -19.65 14.07
CA PRO A 147 3.93 -21.07 14.18
C PRO A 147 2.41 -21.31 14.05
N PRO A 148 1.99 -22.49 13.54
CA PRO A 148 0.58 -22.85 13.44
C PRO A 148 -0.13 -22.94 14.80
#